data_AF-A0A9Q3DQR6-F1
#
_entry.id   AF-A0A9Q3DQR6-F1
#
_cell.length_a   1.000
_cell.length_b   1.000
_cell.length_c   1.000
_cell.angle_alpha   90.00
_cell.angle_beta   90.00
_cell.angle_gamma   90.00
#
_symmetry.space_group_name_H-M   'P 1'
#
loop_
_entity.id
_entity.type
_entity.pdbx_description
1 polymer ?
#
loop_
_entity_poly.entity_id
_entity_poly.type
_entity_poly.pdbx_seq_one_letter_code
_entity_poly.pdbx_strand_id
1 'polypeptide(L)'
;MLKKGWNTRLSYDTLKEELEDINPAERSFKIMLDKARHNAKICMQDYFKYTKERWDKSHRPPDFKVGGFVLISTLKFNEMKGPNKLKNFFEGTFIIKELHGHHAVELEFTG
;
A
#
# COMPACT_ATOMS: atom_id res chain seq x y z
N MET A 1 14.35 4.19 29.06
CA MET A 1 14.59 2.80 28.61
C MET A 1 13.40 2.34 27.78
N LEU A 2 13.56 2.14 26.46
CA LEU A 2 12.53 1.57 25.58
C LEU A 2 12.41 0.07 25.85
N LYS A 3 11.21 -0.41 26.24
CA LYS A 3 10.93 -1.85 26.35
C LYS A 3 10.68 -2.44 24.95
N LYS A 4 11.44 -3.51 24.65
CA LYS A 4 11.46 -4.27 23.39
C LYS A 4 10.07 -4.70 22.92
N GLY A 5 9.90 -4.65 21.60
CA GLY A 5 8.65 -4.84 20.87
C GLY A 5 7.99 -6.22 20.96
N TRP A 6 6.76 -6.23 20.44
CA TRP A 6 5.82 -7.35 20.33
C TRP A 6 6.43 -8.56 19.60
N ASN A 7 6.26 -9.76 20.15
CA ASN A 7 6.67 -11.03 19.54
C ASN A 7 5.48 -11.67 18.81
N THR A 8 5.62 -11.89 17.51
CA THR A 8 4.55 -12.40 16.62
C THR A 8 4.31 -13.91 16.72
N ARG A 9 4.94 -14.61 17.66
CA ARG A 9 4.86 -16.08 17.82
C ARG A 9 4.12 -16.58 19.07
N LEU A 10 3.44 -15.70 19.82
CA LEU A 10 2.56 -16.17 20.90
C LEU A 10 1.31 -16.79 20.30
N SER A 11 1.07 -18.09 20.55
CA SER A 11 -0.14 -18.77 20.09
C SER A 11 -1.34 -18.21 20.84
N TYR A 12 -2.50 -18.16 20.17
CA TYR A 12 -3.76 -17.73 20.77
C TYR A 12 -4.09 -18.51 22.05
N ASP A 13 -3.71 -19.79 22.10
CA ASP A 13 -3.94 -20.67 23.25
C ASP A 13 -3.09 -20.30 24.46
N THR A 14 -1.86 -19.80 24.24
CA THR A 14 -0.98 -19.35 25.33
C THR A 14 -1.52 -18.09 26.01
N LEU A 15 -2.15 -17.20 25.24
CA LEU A 15 -2.80 -15.99 25.76
C LEU A 15 -4.07 -16.30 26.55
N LYS A 16 -4.69 -17.46 26.30
CA LYS A 16 -5.98 -17.85 26.89
C LYS A 16 -5.80 -18.56 28.24
N GLU A 17 -4.73 -19.32 28.43
CA GLU A 17 -4.39 -19.93 29.73
C GLU A 17 -4.00 -18.88 30.79
N GLU A 18 -3.32 -17.79 30.40
CA GLU A 18 -2.99 -16.69 31.33
C GLU A 18 -4.21 -15.84 31.77
N LEU A 19 -5.37 -16.02 31.12
CA LEU A 19 -6.60 -15.25 31.36
C LEU A 19 -7.55 -15.90 32.38
N GLU A 20 -7.22 -17.05 32.97
CA GLU A 20 -8.12 -17.75 33.90
C GLU A 20 -8.07 -17.23 35.35
N ASP A 21 -7.12 -16.34 35.70
CA ASP A 21 -7.01 -15.79 37.06
C ASP A 21 -6.90 -14.25 37.06
N ILE A 22 -7.98 -13.60 36.60
CA ILE A 22 -8.01 -12.16 36.35
C ILE A 22 -8.18 -11.37 37.67
N ASN A 23 -7.07 -10.84 38.18
CA ASN A 23 -7.04 -9.81 39.21
C ASN A 23 -7.88 -8.59 38.76
N PRO A 24 -8.70 -7.93 39.62
CA PRO A 24 -9.56 -6.79 39.23
C PRO A 24 -8.86 -5.64 38.46
N ALA A 25 -7.54 -5.51 38.51
CA ALA A 25 -6.75 -4.60 37.66
C ALA A 25 -6.76 -4.99 36.15
N GLU A 26 -7.00 -6.24 35.82
CA GLU A 26 -6.89 -6.80 34.47
C GLU A 26 -8.20 -6.68 33.67
N ARG A 27 -9.37 -6.60 34.32
CA ARG A 27 -10.61 -6.14 33.64
C ARG A 27 -10.43 -4.72 33.10
N SER A 28 -9.77 -3.86 33.87
CA SER A 28 -9.41 -2.49 33.45
C SER A 28 -8.38 -2.49 32.32
N PHE A 29 -7.41 -3.42 32.36
CA PHE A 29 -6.44 -3.60 31.28
C PHE A 29 -7.09 -4.06 29.97
N LYS A 30 -8.02 -5.02 30.02
CA LYS A 30 -8.77 -5.48 28.84
C LYS A 30 -9.57 -4.34 28.21
N ILE A 31 -10.28 -3.55 29.02
CA ILE A 31 -11.02 -2.38 28.54
C ILE A 31 -10.07 -1.37 27.88
N MET A 32 -8.89 -1.14 28.47
CA MET A 32 -7.88 -0.25 27.91
C MET A 32 -7.35 -0.78 26.58
N LEU A 33 -7.08 -2.09 26.48
CA LEU A 33 -6.59 -2.75 25.28
C LEU A 33 -7.62 -2.70 24.14
N ASP A 34 -8.89 -2.95 24.45
CA ASP A 34 -9.97 -2.90 23.46
C ASP A 34 -10.18 -1.47 22.94
N LYS A 35 -10.10 -0.46 23.81
CA LYS A 35 -10.10 0.96 23.40
C LYS A 35 -8.89 1.30 22.54
N ALA A 36 -7.70 0.84 22.90
CA ALA A 36 -6.48 1.08 22.12
C ALA A 36 -6.57 0.45 20.73
N ARG A 37 -7.08 -0.79 20.62
CA ARG A 37 -7.32 -1.48 19.34
C ARG A 37 -8.35 -0.76 18.49
N HIS A 38 -9.45 -0.30 19.10
CA HIS A 38 -10.47 0.46 18.40
C HIS A 38 -9.91 1.75 17.80
N ASN A 39 -9.16 2.52 18.59
CA ASN A 39 -8.54 3.76 18.13
C ASN A 39 -7.47 3.50 17.05
N ALA A 40 -6.65 2.46 17.21
CA ALA A 40 -5.67 2.08 16.20
C ALA A 40 -6.34 1.74 14.85
N LYS A 41 -7.47 1.04 14.87
CA LYS A 41 -8.26 0.74 13.67
C LYS A 41 -8.77 2.01 13.00
N ILE A 42 -9.29 2.97 13.78
CA ILE A 42 -9.75 4.27 13.26
C ILE A 42 -8.59 5.04 12.64
N CYS A 43 -7.45 5.16 13.34
CA CYS A 43 -6.28 5.87 12.81
C CYS A 43 -5.79 5.28 11.47
N MET A 44 -5.82 3.95 11.32
CA MET A 44 -5.49 3.30 10.05
C MET A 44 -6.49 3.67 8.95
N GLN A 45 -7.80 3.61 9.24
CA GLN A 45 -8.85 3.97 8.28
C GLN A 45 -8.74 5.44 7.84
N ASP A 46 -8.54 6.35 8.79
CA ASP A 46 -8.37 7.77 8.53
C ASP A 46 -7.11 8.05 7.71
N TYR A 47 -6.00 7.37 8.01
CA TYR A 47 -4.77 7.48 7.23
C TYR A 47 -4.97 7.02 5.77
N PHE A 48 -5.65 5.89 5.55
CA PHE A 48 -5.95 5.42 4.20
C PHE A 48 -6.86 6.40 3.45
N LYS A 49 -7.89 6.92 4.13
CA LYS A 49 -8.80 7.91 3.55
C LYS A 49 -8.06 9.20 3.19
N TYR A 50 -7.25 9.74 4.11
CA TYR A 50 -6.42 10.93 3.87
C TYR A 50 -5.48 10.74 2.69
N THR A 51 -4.79 9.59 2.64
CA THR A 51 -3.84 9.28 1.55
C THR A 51 -4.57 9.21 0.21
N LYS A 52 -5.75 8.58 0.17
CA LYS A 52 -6.58 8.52 -1.03
C LYS A 52 -7.05 9.90 -1.48
N GLU A 53 -7.64 10.69 -0.58
CA GLU A 53 -8.10 12.05 -0.91
C GLU A 53 -6.95 12.97 -1.35
N ARG A 54 -5.78 12.83 -0.74
CA ARG A 54 -4.57 13.56 -1.14
C ARG A 54 -4.10 13.14 -2.53
N TRP A 55 -4.10 11.85 -2.80
CA TRP A 55 -3.76 11.32 -4.13
C TRP A 55 -4.73 11.87 -5.18
N ASP A 56 -6.04 11.75 -4.96
CA ASP A 56 -7.08 12.20 -5.89
C ASP A 56 -7.01 13.72 -6.15
N LYS A 57 -6.66 14.54 -5.13
CA LYS A 57 -6.49 16.00 -5.29
C LYS A 57 -5.23 16.40 -6.05
N SER A 58 -4.14 15.65 -5.86
CA SER A 58 -2.84 15.98 -6.45
C SER A 58 -2.63 15.33 -7.83
N HIS A 59 -3.34 14.23 -8.09
CA HIS A 59 -3.27 13.51 -9.35
C HIS A 59 -4.07 14.27 -10.41
N ARG A 60 -3.35 14.90 -11.34
CA ARG A 60 -3.95 15.41 -12.56
C ARG A 60 -3.86 14.31 -13.62
N PRO A 61 -4.98 13.91 -14.25
CA PRO A 61 -4.92 12.97 -15.34
C PRO A 61 -4.04 13.56 -16.45
N PRO A 62 -3.11 12.77 -17.00
CA PRO A 62 -2.29 13.22 -18.13
C PRO A 62 -3.14 13.47 -19.37
N ASP A 63 -2.91 14.59 -20.07
CA ASP A 63 -3.55 14.91 -21.35
C ASP A 63 -2.77 14.22 -22.48
N PHE A 64 -3.02 12.91 -22.66
CA PHE A 64 -2.41 12.14 -23.74
C PHE A 64 -3.11 12.41 -25.07
N LYS A 65 -2.31 12.56 -26.13
CA LYS A 65 -2.80 12.76 -27.50
C LYS A 65 -2.11 11.76 -28.42
N VAL A 66 -2.87 11.22 -29.38
CA VAL A 66 -2.31 10.38 -30.45
C VAL A 66 -1.26 11.18 -31.22
N GLY A 67 -0.11 10.56 -31.50
CA GLY A 67 1.07 11.21 -32.06
C GLY A 67 1.93 11.97 -31.03
N GLY A 68 1.50 12.05 -29.78
CA GLY A 68 2.27 12.63 -28.69
C GLY A 68 3.43 11.73 -28.26
N PHE A 69 4.48 12.34 -27.71
CA PHE A 69 5.62 11.63 -27.16
C PHE A 69 5.47 11.41 -25.67
N VAL A 70 5.81 10.22 -25.20
CA VAL A 70 5.85 9.86 -23.77
C VAL A 70 7.17 9.22 -23.41
N LEU A 71 7.72 9.60 -22.26
CA LEU A 71 8.93 9.00 -21.72
C LEU A 71 8.57 7.80 -20.84
N ILE A 72 9.15 6.64 -21.12
CA ILE A 72 8.95 5.42 -20.33
C ILE A 72 10.29 4.93 -19.85
N SER A 73 10.37 4.65 -18.55
CA SER A 73 11.48 3.94 -17.94
C SER A 73 10.94 2.82 -17.07
N THR A 74 11.18 1.59 -17.51
CA THR A 74 10.78 0.37 -16.78
C THR A 74 11.89 -0.18 -15.87
N LEU A 75 13.03 0.51 -15.79
CA LEU A 75 14.20 0.09 -14.99
C LEU A 75 13.81 -0.26 -13.54
N LYS A 76 13.02 0.61 -12.89
CA LYS A 76 12.57 0.41 -11.50
C LYS A 76 11.49 -0.65 -11.34
N PHE A 77 10.75 -0.99 -12.39
CA PHE A 77 9.72 -2.03 -12.30
C PHE A 77 10.35 -3.42 -12.16
N ASN A 78 11.56 -3.61 -12.67
CA ASN A 78 12.30 -4.85 -12.48
C ASN A 78 13.03 -4.94 -11.14
N GLU A 79 13.09 -3.86 -10.36
CA GLU A 79 13.49 -3.87 -8.95
C GLU A 79 12.37 -4.34 -8.03
N MET A 80 11.11 -4.36 -8.50
CA MET A 80 9.97 -4.82 -7.71
C MET A 80 10.06 -6.34 -7.49
N LYS A 81 10.10 -6.76 -6.23
CA LYS A 81 10.02 -8.18 -5.85
C LYS A 81 8.59 -8.68 -6.08
N GLY A 82 8.40 -9.56 -7.06
CA GLY A 82 7.11 -10.20 -7.35
C GLY A 82 7.19 -11.14 -8.57
N PRO A 83 6.14 -11.93 -8.83
CA PRO A 83 6.09 -12.88 -9.95
C PRO A 83 6.02 -12.21 -11.33
N ASN A 84 5.67 -10.92 -11.39
CA ASN A 84 5.47 -10.17 -12.63
C ASN A 84 6.66 -9.26 -12.94
N LYS A 85 7.85 -9.85 -13.13
CA LYS A 85 8.96 -9.11 -13.74
C LYS A 85 8.64 -8.83 -15.21
N LEU A 86 8.86 -7.61 -15.67
CA LEU A 86 8.76 -7.32 -17.10
C LEU A 86 9.87 -8.10 -17.82
N LYS A 87 9.49 -8.92 -18.83
CA LYS A 87 10.45 -9.68 -19.64
C LYS A 87 11.44 -8.77 -20.38
N ASN A 88 10.99 -7.61 -20.82
CA ASN A 88 11.78 -6.64 -21.56
C ASN A 88 11.87 -5.33 -20.78
N PHE A 89 13.05 -4.73 -20.79
CA PHE A 89 13.30 -3.41 -20.23
C PHE A 89 13.17 -2.39 -21.36
N PHE A 90 12.29 -1.43 -21.17
CA PHE A 90 12.10 -0.28 -22.04
C PHE A 90 12.54 1.00 -21.32
N GLU A 91 13.41 1.74 -21.99
CA GLU A 91 13.86 3.07 -21.58
C GLU A 91 13.93 3.94 -22.83
N GLY A 92 13.16 5.02 -22.87
CA GLY A 92 13.17 5.94 -23.99
C GLY A 92 11.87 6.69 -24.20
N THR A 93 11.86 7.47 -25.28
CA THR A 93 10.69 8.23 -25.74
C THR A 93 9.94 7.42 -26.78
N PHE A 94 8.63 7.25 -26.59
CA PHE A 94 7.74 6.50 -27.47
C PHE A 94 6.62 7.37 -27.99
N ILE A 95 6.12 7.06 -29.19
CA ILE A 95 4.97 7.74 -29.78
C ILE A 95 3.69 7.02 -29.36
N ILE A 96 2.68 7.79 -28.95
CA ILE A 96 1.34 7.27 -28.69
C ILE A 96 0.67 6.97 -30.03
N LYS A 97 0.41 5.69 -30.28
CA LYS A 97 -0.30 5.22 -31.47
C LYS A 97 -1.81 5.31 -31.30
N GLU A 98 -2.33 4.91 -30.14
CA GLU A 98 -3.77 4.88 -29.86
C GLU A 98 -4.05 5.09 -28.37
N LEU A 99 -5.23 5.61 -28.03
CA LEU A 99 -5.69 5.79 -26.66
C LEU A 99 -6.74 4.73 -26.33
N HIS A 100 -6.46 3.90 -25.32
CA HIS A 100 -7.37 2.87 -24.82
C HIS A 100 -8.07 3.37 -23.56
N GLY A 101 -9.14 4.16 -23.75
CA GLY A 101 -9.85 4.81 -22.65
C GLY A 101 -9.03 5.92 -21.99
N HIS A 102 -9.30 6.21 -20.72
CA HIS A 102 -8.75 7.41 -20.07
C HIS A 102 -7.33 7.24 -19.49
N HIS A 103 -6.89 6.00 -19.28
CA HIS A 103 -5.67 5.69 -18.52
C HIS A 103 -4.73 4.66 -19.18
N ALA A 104 -5.06 4.19 -20.39
CA ALA A 104 -4.20 3.29 -21.12
C ALA A 104 -3.90 3.86 -22.51
N VAL A 105 -2.66 3.68 -22.96
CA VAL A 105 -2.17 4.14 -24.26
C VAL A 105 -1.43 3.00 -24.92
N GLU A 106 -1.62 2.85 -26.23
CA GLU A 106 -0.82 1.98 -27.07
C GLU A 106 0.33 2.79 -27.67
N LEU A 107 1.50 2.17 -27.71
CA LEU A 107 2.74 2.84 -28.07
C LEU A 107 3.36 2.14 -29.26
N GLU A 108 3.92 2.95 -30.14
CA GLU A 108 4.71 2.45 -31.25
C GLU A 108 6.15 2.23 -30.80
N PHE A 109 6.61 0.98 -30.93
CA PHE A 109 8.02 0.63 -30.73
C PHE A 109 8.73 0.74 -32.07
N THR A 110 9.46 1.83 -32.27
CA THR A 110 10.49 1.90 -33.30
C THR A 110 11.76 1.22 -32.77
N GLY A 111 11.75 -0.10 -32.81
CA GLY A 111 12.91 -0.96 -32.58
C GLY A 111 13.42 -1.56 -33.87
#